data_AF-A0A925I1B2-F1
#
_entry.id   AF-A0A925I1B2-F1
#
_cell.length_a   1.000
_cell.length_b   1.000
_cell.length_c   1.000
_cell.angle_alpha   90.00
_cell.angle_beta   90.00
_cell.angle_gamma   90.00
#
_symmetry.space_group_name_H-M   'P 1'
#
loop_
_entity.id
_entity.type
_entity.pdbx_description
1 polymer ?
#
loop_
_entity_poly.entity_id
_entity_poly.type
_entity_poly.pdbx_seq_one_letter_code
_entity_poly.pdbx_strand_id
1 'polypeptide(L)'
;MPYTLYFWNQPADFSPPNANIAQELQFGNDVEGLIDLPVKEIIDRLKAEFPGAVEKAGVLSAKADGGSFDASWSWQFLKLDCHDLSEEIRLRL
;
A
#
# COMPACT_ATOMS: atom_id res chain seq x y z
N MET A 1 -11.63 -12.80 4.45
CA MET A 1 -12.41 -11.56 4.24
C MET A 1 -11.52 -10.53 3.58
N PRO A 2 -11.99 -9.82 2.54
CA PRO A 2 -11.21 -8.78 1.88
C PRO A 2 -11.05 -7.55 2.79
N TYR A 3 -9.88 -6.94 2.78
CA TYR A 3 -9.60 -5.69 3.47
C TYR A 3 -8.58 -4.85 2.70
N THR A 4 -8.57 -3.54 2.96
CA THR A 4 -7.65 -2.61 2.29
C THR A 4 -6.67 -2.02 3.31
N LEU A 5 -5.39 -1.97 2.95
CA LEU A 5 -4.37 -1.26 3.71
C LEU A 5 -3.92 -0.01 2.95
N TYR A 6 -3.72 1.09 3.67
CA TYR A 6 -3.13 2.32 3.15
C TYR A 6 -1.81 2.57 3.88
N PHE A 7 -0.76 2.81 3.10
CA PHE A 7 0.56 3.19 3.58
C PHE A 7 0.88 4.57 3.02
N TRP A 8 1.39 5.46 3.86
CA TRP A 8 1.84 6.78 3.49
C TRP A 8 3.08 7.14 4.32
N ASN A 9 3.82 8.15 3.89
CA ASN A 9 4.93 8.70 4.64
C ASN A 9 4.53 10.05 5.22
N GLN A 10 4.66 10.22 6.53
CA GLN A 10 4.32 11.47 7.22
C GLN A 10 5.53 12.00 8.01
N PRO A 11 5.74 13.33 8.06
CA PRO A 11 6.76 13.90 8.92
C PRO A 11 6.45 13.65 10.40
N ALA A 12 7.49 13.63 11.24
CA ALA A 12 7.34 13.34 12.67
C ALA A 12 6.39 14.32 13.39
N ASP A 13 6.36 15.58 12.92
CA ASP A 13 5.51 16.64 13.47
C ASP A 13 4.12 16.70 12.80
N PHE A 14 3.76 15.72 11.97
CA PHE A 14 2.45 15.65 11.31
C PHE A 14 1.37 15.25 12.32
N SER A 15 0.43 16.17 12.54
CA SER A 15 -0.58 16.07 13.60
C SER A 15 -1.99 15.61 13.17
N PRO A 16 -2.38 15.54 11.89
CA PRO A 16 -3.68 14.97 11.53
C PRO A 16 -3.84 13.51 12.02
N PRO A 17 -5.02 13.13 12.54
CA PRO A 17 -5.28 11.75 12.91
C PRO A 17 -5.17 10.81 11.71
N ASN A 18 -4.53 9.65 11.89
CA ASN A 18 -4.36 8.64 10.84
C ASN A 18 -5.69 8.24 10.15
N ALA A 19 -6.79 8.22 10.90
CA ALA A 19 -8.13 7.94 10.35
C ALA A 19 -8.58 8.99 9.33
N ASN A 20 -8.30 10.27 9.58
CA ASN A 20 -8.63 11.35 8.66
C ASN A 20 -7.76 11.28 7.41
N ILE A 21 -6.45 11.01 7.58
CA ILE A 21 -5.53 10.83 6.44
C ILE A 21 -6.01 9.68 5.56
N ALA A 22 -6.27 8.50 6.16
CA ALA A 22 -6.75 7.33 5.43
C ALA A 22 -8.07 7.61 4.69
N GLN A 23 -8.97 8.39 5.30
CA GLN A 23 -10.24 8.80 4.67
C GLN A 23 -10.01 9.70 3.45
N GLU A 24 -9.16 10.73 3.55
CA GLU A 24 -8.83 11.61 2.42
C GLU A 24 -8.18 10.82 1.27
N LEU A 25 -7.20 9.97 1.57
CA LEU A 25 -6.53 9.11 0.59
C LEU A 25 -7.51 8.13 -0.07
N GLN A 26 -8.48 7.61 0.68
CA GLN A 26 -9.53 6.74 0.16
C GLN A 26 -10.44 7.46 -0.85
N PHE A 27 -10.71 8.75 -0.64
CA PHE A 27 -11.46 9.58 -1.60
C PHE A 27 -10.61 10.06 -2.78
N GLY A 28 -9.31 9.75 -2.79
CA GLY A 28 -8.38 10.19 -3.83
C GLY A 28 -7.97 11.66 -3.68
N ASN A 29 -8.15 12.25 -2.49
CA ASN A 29 -7.71 13.59 -2.19
C ASN A 29 -6.24 13.59 -1.81
N ASP A 30 -5.51 14.61 -2.26
CA ASP A 30 -4.15 14.85 -1.81
C ASP A 30 -4.17 15.41 -0.38
N VAL A 31 -3.32 14.87 0.48
CA VAL A 31 -3.18 15.33 1.87
C VAL A 31 -1.94 16.22 1.95
N GLU A 32 -2.15 17.49 2.26
CA GLU A 32 -1.07 18.47 2.38
C GLU A 32 -0.13 18.11 3.54
N GLY A 33 1.18 18.18 3.30
CA GLY A 33 2.21 17.90 4.30
C GLY A 33 2.66 16.43 4.39
N LEU A 34 2.06 15.53 3.60
CA LEU A 34 2.64 14.19 3.42
C LEU A 34 3.93 14.25 2.61
N ILE A 35 4.84 13.32 2.91
CA ILE A 35 6.09 13.16 2.19
C ILE A 35 5.86 12.24 1.00
N ASP A 36 6.44 12.58 -0.14
CA ASP A 36 6.44 11.74 -1.34
C ASP A 36 6.94 10.33 -1.00
N LEU A 37 6.16 9.31 -1.37
CA LEU A 37 6.55 7.93 -1.22
C LEU A 37 7.59 7.55 -2.29
N PRO A 38 8.65 6.82 -1.92
CA PRO A 38 9.56 6.21 -2.88
C PRO A 38 8.89 4.98 -3.51
N VAL A 39 7.81 5.20 -4.26
CA VAL A 39 6.95 4.16 -4.85
C VAL A 39 7.78 3.10 -5.56
N LYS A 40 8.74 3.52 -6.39
CA LYS A 40 9.56 2.59 -7.16
C LYS A 40 10.31 1.60 -6.26
N GLU A 41 10.93 2.08 -5.18
CA GLU A 41 11.66 1.24 -4.24
C GLU A 41 10.73 0.27 -3.50
N ILE A 42 9.54 0.75 -3.14
CA ILE A 42 8.52 -0.07 -2.47
C ILE A 42 8.04 -1.19 -3.39
N ILE A 43 7.73 -0.87 -4.65
CA ILE A 43 7.29 -1.86 -5.65
C ILE A 43 8.41 -2.86 -5.96
N ASP A 44 9.66 -2.40 -6.09
CA ASP A 44 10.80 -3.28 -6.31
C ASP A 44 11.01 -4.23 -5.12
N ARG A 45 10.82 -3.74 -3.89
CA ARG A 45 10.87 -4.57 -2.67
C ARG A 45 9.73 -5.60 -2.63
N LEU A 46 8.51 -5.21 -2.99
CA LEU A 46 7.37 -6.13 -3.08
C LEU A 46 7.59 -7.23 -4.14
N LYS A 47 8.15 -6.89 -5.30
CA LYS A 47 8.48 -7.89 -6.33
C LYS A 47 9.57 -8.86 -5.86
N ALA A 48 10.55 -8.39 -5.10
CA ALA A 48 11.58 -9.24 -4.53
C ALA A 48 11.02 -10.18 -3.45
N GLU A 49 10.09 -9.69 -2.64
CA GLU A 49 9.45 -10.45 -1.56
C GLU A 49 8.46 -11.50 -2.10
N PHE A 50 7.74 -11.18 -3.18
CA PHE A 50 6.73 -12.03 -3.80
C PHE A 50 7.14 -12.42 -5.23
N PRO A 51 8.06 -13.39 -5.39
CA PRO A 51 8.50 -13.85 -6.71
C PRO A 51 7.32 -14.47 -7.46
N GLY A 52 6.82 -13.74 -8.46
CA GLY A 52 5.58 -14.07 -9.18
C GLY A 52 4.56 -12.92 -9.20
N ALA A 53 4.84 -11.82 -8.51
CA ALA A 53 4.08 -10.60 -8.65
C ALA A 53 4.10 -10.08 -10.10
N VAL A 54 2.93 -9.71 -10.61
CA VAL A 54 2.74 -9.21 -11.97
C VAL A 54 2.36 -7.75 -11.90
N GLU A 55 3.20 -6.89 -12.47
CA GLU A 55 2.89 -5.47 -12.61
C GLU A 55 2.13 -5.21 -13.92
N LYS A 56 1.02 -4.49 -13.84
CA LYS A 56 0.24 -3.99 -14.97
C LYS A 56 -0.21 -2.56 -14.67
N ALA A 57 0.08 -1.62 -15.58
CA ALA A 57 -0.53 -0.29 -15.62
C ALA A 57 -0.81 0.37 -14.24
N GLY A 58 0.21 0.51 -13.38
CA GLY A 58 0.07 1.15 -12.06
C GLY A 58 -0.51 0.27 -10.95
N VAL A 59 -0.64 -1.03 -11.19
CA VAL A 59 -1.06 -2.04 -10.23
C VAL A 59 -0.06 -3.19 -10.21
N LEU A 60 0.29 -3.68 -9.01
CA LEU A 60 1.10 -4.88 -8.80
C LEU A 60 0.22 -5.95 -8.12
N SER A 61 -0.11 -6.99 -8.87
CA SER A 61 -0.87 -8.13 -8.35
C SER A 61 0.09 -9.22 -7.91
N ALA A 62 -0.02 -9.68 -6.67
CA ALA A 62 0.80 -10.78 -6.17
C ALA A 62 -0.07 -11.88 -5.54
N LYS A 63 0.35 -13.13 -5.73
CA LYS A 63 -0.18 -14.28 -5.01
C LYS A 63 0.75 -14.61 -3.86
N ALA A 64 0.18 -14.81 -2.69
CA ALA A 64 0.90 -15.22 -1.49
C ALA A 64 0.26 -16.49 -0.92
N ASP A 65 0.85 -17.06 0.13
CA ASP A 65 0.29 -18.25 0.73
C ASP A 65 -1.07 -17.94 1.36
N GLY A 66 -2.08 -18.72 1.00
CA GLY A 66 -3.47 -18.56 1.43
C GLY A 66 -4.27 -17.44 0.75
N GLY A 67 -3.67 -16.58 -0.09
CA GLY A 67 -4.39 -15.42 -0.63
C GLY A 67 -3.68 -14.65 -1.76
N SER A 68 -4.16 -13.44 -2.02
CA SER A 68 -3.58 -12.53 -3.01
C SER A 68 -3.76 -11.09 -2.59
N PHE A 69 -2.97 -10.19 -3.17
CA PHE A 69 -3.20 -8.76 -3.05
C PHE A 69 -2.95 -8.02 -4.36
N ASP A 70 -3.65 -6.90 -4.50
CA ASP A 70 -3.42 -5.93 -5.55
C ASP A 70 -2.90 -4.63 -4.91
N ALA A 71 -1.67 -4.27 -5.26
CA ALA A 71 -1.07 -3.01 -4.84
C ALA A 71 -1.31 -1.95 -5.91
N SER A 72 -1.90 -0.83 -5.54
CA SER A 72 -1.99 0.37 -6.38
C SER A 72 -1.36 1.54 -5.64
N TRP A 73 -0.88 2.55 -6.36
CA TRP A 73 -0.14 3.65 -5.73
C TRP A 73 -0.38 5.01 -6.39
N SER A 74 -0.13 6.03 -5.59
CA SER A 74 0.08 7.42 -5.97
C SER A 74 1.46 7.86 -5.47
N TRP A 75 1.84 9.10 -5.76
CA TRP A 75 3.03 9.73 -5.18
C TRP A 75 2.92 9.91 -3.65
N GLN A 76 1.70 9.95 -3.09
CA GLN A 76 1.50 10.10 -1.63
C GLN A 76 1.24 8.80 -0.86
N PHE A 77 0.65 7.79 -1.50
CA PHE A 77 0.21 6.58 -0.81
C PHE A 77 0.38 5.30 -1.64
N LEU A 78 0.52 4.18 -0.95
CA LEU A 78 0.36 2.82 -1.46
C LEU A 78 -0.91 2.23 -0.87
N LYS A 79 -1.79 1.69 -1.71
CA LYS A 79 -3.00 0.98 -1.33
C LYS A 79 -2.83 -0.50 -1.66
N LEU A 80 -3.07 -1.38 -0.69
CA LEU A 80 -3.10 -2.82 -0.89
C LEU A 80 -4.53 -3.35 -0.68
N ASP A 81 -5.16 -3.83 -1.74
CA ASP A 81 -6.40 -4.58 -1.64
C ASP A 81 -6.07 -6.06 -1.41
N CYS A 82 -6.29 -6.53 -0.18
CA CYS A 82 -5.89 -7.84 0.30
C CYS A 82 -7.07 -8.81 0.27
N HIS A 83 -6.84 -10.01 -0.23
CA HIS A 83 -7.81 -11.09 -0.34
C HIS A 83 -7.27 -12.34 0.36
N ASP A 84 -7.81 -12.64 1.54
CA ASP A 84 -7.50 -13.83 2.33
C ASP A 84 -6.00 -14.04 2.64
N LEU A 85 -5.23 -12.96 2.77
CA LEU A 85 -3.85 -13.04 3.24
C LEU A 85 -3.79 -13.52 4.69
N SER A 86 -2.84 -14.44 4.95
CA SER A 86 -2.53 -14.85 6.32
C SER A 86 -1.86 -13.70 7.10
N GLU A 87 -1.93 -13.78 8.44
CA GLU A 87 -1.30 -12.80 9.32
C GLU A 87 0.22 -12.72 9.13
N GLU A 88 0.87 -13.87 8.87
CA GLU A 88 2.31 -13.93 8.60
C GLU A 88 2.69 -13.12 7.36
N ILE A 89 1.91 -13.25 6.28
CA ILE A 89 2.14 -12.48 5.06
C ILE A 89 1.88 -10.99 5.31
N ARG A 90 0.86 -10.66 6.11
CA ARG A 90 0.55 -9.28 6.47
C ARG A 90 1.70 -8.58 7.21
N LEU A 91 2.46 -9.30 8.04
CA LEU A 91 3.63 -8.76 8.75
C LEU A 91 4.85 -8.53 7.85
N ARG A 92 4.87 -9.10 6.63
CA ARG A 92 5.97 -8.99 5.67
C ARG A 92 5.76 -7.85 4.64
N LEU A 93 4.56 -7.27 4.59
CA LEU A 93 4.22 -6.11 3.75
C LEU A 93 4.78 -4.81 4.35
#